data_AF-A0A1F7G185-F1
#
_entry.id   AF-A0A1F7G185-F1
#
_cell.length_a   1.000
_cell.length_b   1.000
_cell.length_c   1.000
_cell.angle_alpha   90.00
_cell.angle_beta   90.00
_cell.angle_gamma   90.00
#
_symmetry.space_group_name_H-M   'P 1'
#
loop_
_entity.id
_entity.type
_entity.pdbx_description
1 polymer ?
#
loop_
_entity_poly.entity_id
_entity_poly.type
_entity_poly.pdbx_seq_one_letter_code
_entity_poly.pdbx_strand_id
1 'polypeptide(L)' 'MSTQNYSGYYGLATEAVLAGILGAKNLRFDYTIIGDAVNLSARLNALAEDDSGSQIIIDEKTSLAASQQSRCS' A
#
# COMPACT_ATOMS: atom_id res chain seq x y z
N MET A 1 -4.61 -24.74 -20.05
CA MET A 1 -4.72 -23.77 -18.95
C MET A 1 -4.47 -22.39 -19.52
N SER A 2 -5.50 -21.55 -19.62
CA SER A 2 -5.35 -20.16 -20.06
C SER A 2 -4.83 -19.32 -18.89
N THR A 3 -3.70 -18.64 -19.09
CA THR A 3 -3.15 -17.66 -18.13
C THR A 3 -4.06 -16.44 -18.13
N GLN A 4 -4.80 -16.21 -17.05
CA GLN A 4 -5.57 -14.97 -16.91
C GLN A 4 -4.63 -13.85 -16.50
N ASN A 5 -4.55 -12.81 -17.33
CA ASN A 5 -3.86 -11.57 -16.99
C ASN A 5 -4.77 -10.74 -16.08
N TYR A 6 -4.44 -10.68 -14.79
CA TYR A 6 -5.10 -9.78 -13.85
C TYR A 6 -4.43 -8.40 -13.96
N SER A 7 -5.20 -7.41 -14.40
CA SER A 7 -4.78 -6.00 -14.33
C SER A 7 -5.33 -5.40 -13.05
N GLY A 8 -4.47 -4.76 -12.27
CA GLY A 8 -4.83 -4.04 -11.06
C GLY A 8 -3.95 -2.81 -10.90
N TYR A 9 -4.46 -1.84 -10.19
CA TYR A 9 -3.74 -0.64 -9.81
C TYR A 9 -3.27 -0.79 -8.36
N TYR A 10 -2.11 -0.23 -8.05
CA TYR A 10 -1.50 -0.35 -6.72
C TYR A 10 -0.87 0.98 -6.28
N GLY A 11 -1.21 1.41 -5.08
CA GLY A 11 -0.55 2.53 -4.40
C GLY A 11 0.24 2.05 -3.19
N LEU A 12 1.53 2.40 -3.09
CA LEU A 12 2.39 2.00 -1.98
C LEU A 12 2.99 3.22 -1.27
N ALA A 13 2.95 3.20 0.06
CA ALA A 13 3.53 4.25 0.90
C ALA A 13 4.22 3.64 2.12
N THR A 14 5.30 4.29 2.58
CA THR A 14 6.10 3.81 3.72
C THR A 14 6.24 4.91 4.78
N GLU A 15 5.63 4.70 5.94
CA GLU A 15 5.73 5.57 7.12
C GLU A 15 5.63 4.75 8.41
N ALA A 16 5.94 5.38 9.54
CA ALA A 16 5.59 4.85 10.86
C ALA A 16 4.06 4.82 11.04
N VAL A 17 3.54 3.71 11.55
CA VAL A 17 2.10 3.48 11.75
C VAL A 17 1.82 2.86 13.11
N LEU A 18 0.62 3.06 13.62
CA LEU A 18 0.09 2.32 14.76
C LEU A 18 -0.63 1.07 14.25
N ALA A 19 -0.14 -0.10 14.63
CA ALA A 19 -0.72 -1.39 14.26
C ALA A 19 -1.21 -2.12 15.51
N GLY A 20 -2.45 -2.59 15.52
CA GLY A 20 -2.97 -3.30 16.68
C GLY A 20 -4.44 -3.70 16.58
N ILE A 21 -4.91 -4.39 17.61
CA ILE A 21 -6.32 -4.74 17.74
C ILE A 21 -7.09 -3.51 18.19
N LEU A 22 -8.02 -3.05 17.36
CA LEU A 22 -8.91 -1.93 17.64
C LEU A 22 -10.35 -2.45 17.80
N GLY A 23 -11.06 -1.94 18.81
CA GLY A 23 -12.46 -2.29 19.07
C GLY A 23 -12.84 -2.01 20.53
N ALA A 24 -14.10 -2.24 20.86
CA ALA A 24 -14.60 -2.13 22.23
C ALA A 24 -14.97 -3.51 22.78
N LYS A 25 -14.96 -3.67 24.11
CA LYS A 25 -15.18 -4.96 24.80
C LYS A 25 -16.48 -5.69 24.41
N ASN A 26 -17.49 -4.98 23.92
CA ASN A 26 -18.79 -5.53 23.51
C ASN A 26 -19.05 -5.41 21.99
N LEU A 27 -18.02 -5.09 21.20
CA LEU A 27 -18.08 -4.96 19.75
C LEU A 27 -17.03 -5.87 19.09
N ARG A 28 -17.05 -5.93 17.76
CA ARG A 28 -16.03 -6.64 16.97
C ARG A 28 -14.66 -5.99 17.18
N PHE A 29 -13.65 -6.85 17.32
CA PHE A 29 -12.25 -6.47 17.32
C PHE A 29 -11.64 -6.77 15.96
N ASP A 30 -11.02 -5.77 15.34
CA ASP A 30 -10.31 -5.92 14.07
C ASP A 30 -8.85 -5.47 14.24
N TYR A 31 -7.92 -6.25 13.67
CA TYR A 31 -6.53 -5.82 13.57
C TYR A 31 -6.44 -4.71 12.52
N THR A 32 -6.07 -3.53 12.96
CA THR A 32 -6.15 -2.30 12.17
C THR A 32 -4.79 -1.61 12.15
N ILE A 33 -4.49 -0.99 11.01
CA ILE A 33 -3.35 -0.09 10.84
C ILE A 33 -3.89 1.35 10.78
N ILE A 34 -3.32 2.26 11.56
CA ILE A 34 -3.67 3.68 11.59
C ILE A 34 -2.41 4.50 11.32
N GLY A 35 -2.49 5.42 10.38
CA GLY A 35 -1.44 6.37 10.07
C GLY A 35 -1.61 6.99 8.69
N ASP A 36 -0.83 8.03 8.41
CA ASP A 36 -0.94 8.79 7.16
C ASP A 36 -0.62 7.95 5.93
N ALA A 37 0.27 6.95 6.05
CA ALA A 37 0.58 6.01 4.97
C ALA A 37 -0.64 5.23 4.46
N VAL A 38 -1.63 4.94 5.30
CA VAL A 38 -2.86 4.23 4.88
C VAL A 38 -3.69 5.09 3.93
N ASN A 39 -3.84 6.37 4.24
CA ASN A 39 -4.58 7.30 3.39
C ASN A 39 -3.75 7.73 2.17
N LEU A 40 -2.42 7.80 2.29
CA LEU A 40 -1.54 8.09 1.17
C LEU A 40 -1.54 6.96 0.14
N SER A 41 -1.40 5.70 0.57
CA SER A 41 -1.41 4.55 -0.34
C SER A 41 -2.74 4.44 -1.11
N ALA A 42 -3.88 4.68 -0.46
CA ALA A 42 -5.18 4.71 -1.12
C ALA A 42 -5.26 5.81 -2.20
N ARG A 43 -4.72 7.00 -1.94
CA ARG A 43 -4.67 8.10 -2.92
C ARG A 43 -3.75 7.79 -4.09
N LEU A 44 -2.60 7.17 -3.84
CA LEU A 44 -1.68 6.72 -4.91
C LEU A 44 -2.31 5.62 -5.76
N ASN A 45 -3.13 4.75 -5.16
CA ASN A 45 -3.87 3.74 -5.88
C ASN A 45 -4.91 4.35 -6.84
N ALA A 46 -5.69 5.32 -6.36
CA ALA A 46 -6.62 6.06 -7.21
C ALA A 46 -5.89 6.82 -8.33
N LEU A 47 -4.73 7.40 -8.02
CA LEU A 47 -3.91 8.04 -9.04
C LEU A 47 -3.38 7.04 -10.08
N ALA A 48 -3.03 5.81 -9.67
CA ALA A 48 -2.60 4.76 -10.58
C ALA A 48 -3.74 4.31 -11.51
N GLU A 49 -4.98 4.30 -11.01
CA GLU A 49 -6.17 4.05 -11.82
C GLU A 49 -6.42 5.15 -12.85
N ASP A 50 -6.28 6.41 -12.44
CA ASP A 50 -6.49 7.57 -13.31
C ASP A 50 -5.34 7.79 -14.31
N ASP A 51 -4.10 7.46 -13.95
CA ASP A 51 -2.93 7.56 -14.81
C ASP A 51 -2.82 6.35 -15.76
N SER A 52 -3.16 6.56 -17.03
CA SER A 52 -3.15 5.52 -18.06
C SER A 52 -1.77 4.89 -18.31
N GLY A 53 -0.70 5.45 -17.73
CA GLY A 53 0.67 4.98 -17.89
C GLY A 53 1.20 4.06 -16.79
N SER A 54 0.62 4.06 -15.58
CA SER A 54 1.28 3.50 -14.39
C SER A 54 0.37 2.57 -13.58
N GLN A 55 0.64 1.25 -13.61
CA GLN A 55 -0.10 0.29 -12.75
C GLN A 55 0.28 0.38 -11.27
N ILE A 56 1.48 0.88 -10.96
CA ILE A 56 2.00 0.98 -9.59
C ILE A 56 2.55 2.37 -9.39
N ILE A 57 2.04 3.09 -8.39
CA ILE A 57 2.57 4.38 -7.96
C ILE A 57 3.01 4.27 -6.51
N ILE A 58 4.21 4.77 -6.23
CA ILE A 58 4.86 4.67 -4.91
C ILE A 58 5.27 6.04 -4.41
N ASP A 59 5.32 6.22 -3.09
CA ASP A 59 5.93 7.41 -2.49
C ASP A 59 7.47 7.39 -2.55
N GLU A 60 8.08 8.54 -2.30
CA GLU A 60 9.54 8.70 -2.32
C GLU A 60 10.24 7.78 -1.31
N LYS A 61 9.69 7.64 -0.09
CA LYS A 61 10.24 6.79 0.97
C LYS A 61 10.28 5.32 0.55
N THR A 62 9.23 4.83 -0.10
CA THR A 62 9.16 3.47 -0.65
C THR A 62 10.16 3.29 -1.78
N SER A 63 10.32 4.28 -2.66
CA SER A 63 11.34 4.25 -3.73
C SER A 63 12.77 4.16 -3.17
N LEU A 64 13.05 4.95 -2.13
CA LEU A 64 14.33 4.91 -1.42
C LEU A 64 14.57 3.56 -0.72
N ALA A 65 13.55 2.99 -0.08
CA ALA A 65 13.66 1.68 0.55
C ALA A 65 13.90 0.55 -0.48
N ALA A 66 13.15 0.56 -1.59
CA ALA A 66 13.26 -0.43 -2.65
C ALA A 66 14.63 -0.39 -3.37
N SER A 67 15.16 0.80 -3.60
CA SER A 67 16.49 0.98 -4.20
C SER A 67 17.62 0.49 -3.28
N GLN A 68 17.44 0.52 -1.95
CA GLN A 68 18.39 -0.07 -1.01
C GLN A 68 18.36 -1.60 -0.99
N GLN A 69 17.20 -2.22 -1.22
CA GLN A 69 17.03 -3.68 -1.27
C GLN A 69 17.31 -4.32 -2.63
N SER A 70 17.61 -3.53 -3.67
CA SER A 70 18.02 -4.04 -4.99
C SER A 70 19.40 -4.72 -4.99
N ARG A 71 20.10 -4.73 -3.85
CA ARG A 71 21.31 -5.53 -3.59
C ARG A 71 20.99 -6.66 -2.60
N CYS A 72 20.25 -7.66 -3.03
CA CYS A 72 20.28 -8.97 -2.39
C CYS A 72 21.11 -9.93 -3.25
N SER A 73 22.20 -10.40 -2.66
CA SER A 73 23.10 -11.48 -3.11
C SER A 73 22.43 -12.85 -3.09
#